data_AF-A0A3B0CB83-F1
#
_entry.id   AF-A0A3B0CB83-F1
#
_cell.length_a   1.000
_cell.length_b   1.000
_cell.length_c   1.000
_cell.angle_alpha   90.00
_cell.angle_beta   90.00
_cell.angle_gamma   90.00
#
_symmetry.space_group_name_H-M   'P 1'
#
loop_
_entity.id
_entity.type
_entity.pdbx_description
1 polymer ?
#
loop_
_entity_poly.entity_id
_entity_poly.type
_entity_poly.pdbx_seq_one_letter_code
_entity_poly.pdbx_strand_id
1 'polypeptide(L)'
;MKGLYQFSLILCFTVSSCQFDSSSKTAGKKTPSLFRLTTDLGDQYSPKFSNNGRYLAYISTEHKREDIFIYDFLEKKKIKVTDSIHNNEDIEWSPDDQFLSFTSYLDGIPTVRVFRLSDATVKSITKEEQKASDAKWSPDGRTLVMDFKQKGKDLWSLDITSSEFTQLTKMEGDEINFGFSHDGNYVGFNSRGTPFPHLQALNLRTREIIPLVNDASGFEWHPRWSRKKFEVIFYSTWNNEMTDIWVTDGSKEGLERVTNREIEEFGPATNHDETLIAYFSWDKSNEIMVYDRRTKLEKSLLLKKEIIVEWNPMSWSPLDNRLAFVGRHEKDRLYSFSFKDSLITLVMPNGPNNYETDANINDSGAYLLFNDQNNIVIRNMRTSKDVIIAPAEDHQLDINPMWVPSSNDQISFIHISGGASDTNDIWIMEKDGSNKKQLTDIGGIKNYQWIDRDNLVFSYDSDTSYGNYDIWTFNLLSNTYRPLVQDENATLYASSVSRDGKELLFSGDFDGAERIYKLDLDRPDNYKKVVNTLDGGSSPIFSHSGKAIAFVSNNNEEQYYDIYVMAKYGGTVTRITNSPEREHGIEWMPDDQSLLFSANKGNKDIYLVDVDKRMEEAN
;
A
#
# COMPACT_ATOMS: atom_id res chain seq x y z
N MET A 1 -24.46 22.65 -65.64
CA MET A 1 -25.71 23.29 -65.18
C MET A 1 -26.63 22.21 -64.61
N LYS A 2 -27.65 22.64 -63.84
CA LYS A 2 -28.83 21.88 -63.35
C LYS A 2 -29.28 20.75 -64.30
N GLY A 3 -29.80 19.60 -63.87
CA GLY A 3 -30.22 19.19 -62.53
C GLY A 3 -31.68 18.65 -62.53
N LEU A 4 -31.83 17.35 -62.24
CA LEU A 4 -32.98 16.65 -61.63
C LEU A 4 -34.41 16.78 -62.18
N TYR A 5 -35.07 15.62 -62.40
CA TYR A 5 -36.45 15.34 -61.95
C TYR A 5 -36.66 13.83 -61.67
N GLN A 6 -37.04 13.52 -60.42
CA GLN A 6 -38.00 12.53 -59.85
C GLN A 6 -38.26 11.15 -60.51
N PHE A 7 -38.54 10.04 -59.81
CA PHE A 7 -39.18 9.74 -58.49
C PHE A 7 -38.45 8.58 -57.73
N SER A 8 -38.82 8.00 -56.55
CA SER A 8 -39.99 8.12 -55.64
C SER A 8 -39.71 7.69 -54.17
N LEU A 9 -40.75 7.83 -53.31
CA LEU A 9 -41.06 7.21 -51.99
C LEU A 9 -39.97 6.55 -51.09
N ILE A 10 -39.80 7.10 -49.86
CA ILE A 10 -39.77 6.38 -48.56
C ILE A 10 -40.50 7.25 -47.51
N LEU A 11 -41.19 6.64 -46.53
CA LEU A 11 -41.90 7.32 -45.43
C LEU A 11 -40.97 7.86 -44.32
N CYS A 12 -41.34 8.98 -43.70
CA CYS A 12 -40.65 9.57 -42.55
C CYS A 12 -41.06 8.95 -41.20
N PHE A 13 -40.12 8.91 -40.25
CA PHE A 13 -40.33 9.49 -38.91
C PHE A 13 -39.02 10.15 -38.44
N THR A 14 -39.15 11.22 -37.65
CA THR A 14 -38.08 12.19 -37.35
C THR A 14 -37.18 11.75 -36.19
N VAL A 15 -35.86 11.89 -36.38
CA VAL A 15 -34.86 11.87 -35.29
C VAL A 15 -34.30 13.28 -35.12
N SER A 16 -34.45 13.88 -33.93
CA SER A 16 -33.81 15.14 -33.58
C SER A 16 -32.74 14.93 -32.51
N SER A 17 -31.49 15.07 -32.95
CA SER A 17 -30.34 15.60 -32.21
C SER A 17 -30.15 15.24 -30.73
N CYS A 18 -29.08 14.50 -30.46
CA CYS A 18 -28.03 15.00 -29.57
C CYS A 18 -26.67 14.70 -30.21
N GLN A 19 -25.80 15.70 -30.35
CA GLN A 19 -24.49 15.53 -31.01
C GLN A 19 -23.51 14.83 -30.07
N PHE A 20 -22.90 13.73 -30.52
CA PHE A 20 -21.58 13.32 -30.04
C PHE A 20 -20.55 13.95 -30.97
N ASP A 21 -19.78 14.91 -30.45
CA ASP A 21 -18.63 15.46 -31.15
C ASP A 21 -17.43 14.53 -30.96
N SER A 22 -16.71 14.23 -32.04
CA SER A 22 -15.65 13.22 -32.08
C SER A 22 -14.31 13.83 -32.45
N SER A 23 -13.55 14.30 -31.45
CA SER A 23 -12.15 14.69 -31.69
C SER A 23 -11.23 14.47 -30.48
N SER A 24 -9.98 14.14 -30.80
CA SER A 24 -8.83 13.87 -29.92
C SER A 24 -8.92 12.66 -28.97
N LYS A 25 -8.09 11.65 -29.26
CA LYS A 25 -7.63 10.68 -28.25
C LYS A 25 -6.60 11.38 -27.37
N THR A 26 -6.93 11.68 -26.12
CA THR A 26 -5.93 11.84 -25.06
C THR A 26 -5.90 10.56 -24.25
N ALA A 27 -4.73 9.92 -24.12
CA ALA A 27 -4.55 8.79 -23.23
C ALA A 27 -4.62 9.31 -21.79
N GLY A 28 -5.76 9.10 -21.13
CA GLY A 28 -5.99 9.56 -19.76
C GLY A 28 -5.04 8.89 -18.78
N LYS A 29 -4.27 9.70 -18.05
CA LYS A 29 -3.38 9.27 -16.97
C LYS A 29 -4.12 8.35 -15.99
N LYS A 30 -3.59 7.15 -15.72
CA LYS A 30 -4.13 6.23 -14.71
C LYS A 30 -3.54 6.54 -13.34
N THR A 31 -4.09 7.56 -12.67
CA THR A 31 -4.01 7.64 -11.21
C THR A 31 -4.83 6.49 -10.61
N PRO A 32 -4.45 5.89 -9.47
CA PRO A 32 -5.29 4.90 -8.78
C PRO A 32 -6.70 5.46 -8.51
N SER A 33 -7.69 4.92 -9.22
CA SER A 33 -9.00 5.55 -9.33
C SER A 33 -9.92 5.17 -8.17
N LEU A 34 -10.08 6.08 -7.20
CA LEU A 34 -11.16 6.02 -6.23
C LEU A 34 -12.50 6.05 -6.97
N PHE A 35 -13.27 4.96 -6.91
CA PHE A 35 -14.50 4.80 -7.66
C PHE A 35 -15.70 4.59 -6.72
N ARG A 36 -16.70 5.48 -6.81
CA ARG A 36 -18.01 5.31 -6.15
C ARG A 36 -18.77 4.20 -6.85
N LEU A 37 -19.05 3.11 -6.13
CA LEU A 37 -19.60 1.87 -6.70
C LEU A 37 -21.09 1.96 -7.08
N THR A 38 -21.81 2.90 -6.48
CA THR A 38 -23.29 2.88 -6.38
C THR A 38 -23.87 4.28 -6.58
N THR A 39 -25.07 4.40 -7.17
CA THR A 39 -25.75 5.69 -7.38
C THR A 39 -26.98 5.89 -6.49
N ASP A 40 -27.20 5.00 -5.52
CA ASP A 40 -28.41 4.91 -4.69
C ASP A 40 -28.75 6.21 -3.92
N LEU A 41 -30.03 6.35 -3.56
CA LEU A 41 -30.57 7.54 -2.89
C LEU A 41 -30.40 7.51 -1.35
N GLY A 42 -30.43 6.33 -0.74
CA GLY A 42 -30.25 6.13 0.71
C GLY A 42 -28.78 6.04 1.13
N ASP A 43 -28.53 5.93 2.43
CA ASP A 43 -27.19 5.66 2.99
C ASP A 43 -26.80 4.19 2.76
N GLN A 44 -25.52 3.84 2.94
CA GLN A 44 -24.99 2.53 2.56
C GLN A 44 -23.91 2.03 3.53
N TYR A 45 -23.99 0.76 3.93
CA TYR A 45 -23.14 0.18 4.98
C TYR A 45 -22.72 -1.26 4.68
N SER A 46 -21.76 -1.75 5.47
CA SER A 46 -21.34 -3.15 5.56
C SER A 46 -21.08 -3.86 4.22
N PRO A 47 -20.16 -3.36 3.37
CA PRO A 47 -19.76 -4.04 2.14
C PRO A 47 -19.15 -5.42 2.41
N LYS A 48 -19.60 -6.43 1.65
CA LYS A 48 -19.10 -7.82 1.70
C LYS A 48 -18.95 -8.39 0.30
N PHE A 49 -17.71 -8.52 -0.19
CA PHE A 49 -17.43 -9.26 -1.41
C PHE A 49 -17.74 -10.76 -1.26
N SER A 50 -18.21 -11.38 -2.32
CA SER A 50 -18.26 -12.84 -2.46
C SER A 50 -16.85 -13.44 -2.52
N ASN A 51 -16.71 -14.73 -2.24
CA ASN A 51 -15.42 -15.43 -2.21
C ASN A 51 -14.76 -15.53 -3.59
N ASN A 52 -15.56 -15.54 -4.65
CA ASN A 52 -15.13 -15.39 -6.04
C ASN A 52 -14.98 -13.94 -6.52
N GLY A 53 -15.25 -12.93 -5.67
CA GLY A 53 -15.15 -11.50 -5.99
C GLY A 53 -16.10 -10.95 -7.07
N ARG A 54 -16.98 -11.77 -7.65
CA ARG A 54 -17.95 -11.32 -8.67
C ARG A 54 -19.04 -10.42 -8.11
N TYR A 55 -19.39 -10.60 -6.84
CA TYR A 55 -20.52 -9.93 -6.20
C TYR A 55 -20.06 -9.08 -5.02
N LEU A 56 -20.73 -7.96 -4.79
CA LEU A 56 -20.65 -7.19 -3.55
C LEU A 56 -22.04 -7.09 -2.94
N ALA A 57 -22.24 -7.73 -1.78
CA ALA A 57 -23.41 -7.51 -0.96
C ALA A 57 -23.21 -6.27 -0.07
N TYR A 58 -24.29 -5.53 0.18
CA TYR A 58 -24.29 -4.34 1.03
C TYR A 58 -25.71 -4.01 1.53
N ILE A 59 -25.79 -3.20 2.57
CA ILE A 59 -27.04 -2.65 3.11
C ILE A 59 -27.27 -1.25 2.53
N SER A 60 -28.52 -0.87 2.21
CA SER A 60 -28.86 0.53 1.91
C SER A 60 -30.24 0.94 2.39
N THR A 61 -30.35 2.18 2.88
CA THR A 61 -31.60 2.82 3.30
C THR A 61 -32.37 3.54 2.18
N GLU A 62 -32.19 3.12 0.92
CA GLU A 62 -32.86 3.72 -0.24
C GLU A 62 -34.39 3.79 -0.09
N HIS A 63 -34.99 2.80 0.57
CA HIS A 63 -36.43 2.72 0.84
C HIS A 63 -36.82 3.14 2.27
N LYS A 64 -35.97 3.91 2.98
CA LYS A 64 -36.13 4.32 4.40
C LYS A 64 -36.11 3.15 5.41
N ARG A 65 -35.56 2.01 5.00
CA ARG A 65 -35.35 0.77 5.77
C ARG A 65 -34.05 0.14 5.33
N GLU A 66 -33.43 -0.63 6.19
CA GLU A 66 -32.14 -1.28 5.92
C GLU A 66 -32.35 -2.51 5.02
N ASP A 67 -32.40 -2.29 3.70
CA ASP A 67 -32.54 -3.33 2.70
C ASP A 67 -31.18 -3.86 2.24
N ILE A 68 -31.10 -5.15 1.95
CA ILE A 68 -29.90 -5.79 1.39
C ILE A 68 -29.96 -5.76 -0.14
N PHE A 69 -28.82 -5.44 -0.73
CA PHE A 69 -28.60 -5.47 -2.17
C PHE A 69 -27.31 -6.21 -2.51
N ILE A 70 -27.27 -6.78 -3.72
CA ILE A 70 -26.07 -7.35 -4.32
C ILE A 70 -25.77 -6.59 -5.61
N TYR A 71 -24.53 -6.14 -5.79
CA TYR A 71 -24.03 -5.66 -7.08
C TYR A 71 -23.23 -6.77 -7.77
N ASP A 72 -23.61 -7.14 -8.99
CA ASP A 72 -22.88 -8.08 -9.85
C ASP A 72 -21.92 -7.30 -10.76
N PHE A 73 -20.61 -7.47 -10.56
CA PHE A 73 -19.59 -6.76 -11.34
C PHE A 73 -19.48 -7.23 -12.80
N LEU A 74 -19.85 -8.48 -13.09
CA LEU A 74 -19.80 -9.02 -14.45
C LEU A 74 -20.94 -8.46 -15.29
N GLU A 75 -22.15 -8.53 -14.74
CA GLU A 75 -23.40 -8.13 -15.40
C GLU A 75 -23.71 -6.63 -15.22
N LYS A 76 -22.97 -5.95 -14.34
CA LYS A 76 -23.14 -4.53 -13.95
C LYS A 76 -24.55 -4.19 -13.49
N LYS A 77 -25.21 -5.12 -12.80
CA LYS A 77 -26.60 -5.02 -12.33
C LYS A 77 -26.70 -5.09 -10.82
N LYS A 78 -27.68 -4.36 -10.29
CA LYS A 78 -28.10 -4.39 -8.89
C LYS A 78 -29.24 -5.41 -8.73
N ILE A 79 -29.11 -6.30 -7.75
CA ILE A 79 -30.10 -7.30 -7.35
C ILE A 79 -30.60 -6.87 -5.96
N LYS A 80 -31.92 -6.76 -5.79
CA LYS A 80 -32.55 -6.50 -4.49
C LYS A 80 -32.77 -7.84 -3.78
N VAL A 81 -32.24 -7.99 -2.57
CA VAL A 81 -32.32 -9.22 -1.77
C VAL A 81 -33.51 -9.19 -0.82
N THR A 82 -33.72 -8.07 -0.13
CA THR A 82 -34.88 -7.85 0.74
C THR A 82 -35.79 -6.77 0.16
N ASP A 83 -37.10 -6.94 0.36
CA ASP A 83 -38.11 -5.92 0.09
C ASP A 83 -39.24 -6.08 1.11
N SER A 84 -38.97 -5.75 2.37
CA SER A 84 -39.86 -6.08 3.49
C SER A 84 -39.90 -4.99 4.54
N ILE A 85 -40.81 -5.14 5.51
CA ILE A 85 -40.92 -4.23 6.66
C ILE A 85 -39.85 -4.48 7.75
N HIS A 86 -38.78 -5.20 7.43
CA HIS A 86 -37.71 -5.58 8.35
C HIS A 86 -36.51 -4.65 8.16
N ASN A 87 -35.71 -4.44 9.21
CA ASN A 87 -34.34 -3.96 9.09
C ASN A 87 -33.41 -5.17 9.00
N ASN A 88 -32.30 -5.09 8.26
CA ASN A 88 -31.46 -6.25 7.96
C ASN A 88 -29.97 -5.93 8.09
N GLU A 89 -29.23 -6.79 8.78
CA GLU A 89 -27.84 -6.62 9.21
C GLU A 89 -27.04 -7.94 9.06
N ASP A 90 -25.78 -7.97 9.49
CA ASP A 90 -24.92 -9.16 9.59
C ASP A 90 -24.80 -10.03 8.32
N ILE A 91 -24.56 -9.38 7.18
CA ILE A 91 -24.42 -10.07 5.88
C ILE A 91 -23.18 -10.99 5.87
N GLU A 92 -23.36 -12.26 5.47
CA GLU A 92 -22.27 -13.20 5.20
C GLU A 92 -22.55 -14.10 3.97
N TRP A 93 -21.55 -14.26 3.09
CA TRP A 93 -21.65 -15.16 1.92
C TRP A 93 -21.36 -16.61 2.31
N SER A 94 -22.03 -17.57 1.66
CA SER A 94 -21.60 -18.97 1.71
C SER A 94 -20.28 -19.18 0.96
N PRO A 95 -19.48 -20.21 1.29
CA PRO A 95 -18.18 -20.46 0.63
C PRO A 95 -18.28 -20.73 -0.89
N ASP A 96 -19.44 -21.17 -1.36
CA ASP A 96 -19.75 -21.45 -2.78
C ASP A 96 -20.41 -20.28 -3.53
N ASP A 97 -20.59 -19.14 -2.85
CA ASP A 97 -21.26 -17.92 -3.32
C ASP A 97 -22.70 -18.14 -3.86
N GLN A 98 -23.35 -19.25 -3.52
CA GLN A 98 -24.74 -19.53 -3.92
C GLN A 98 -25.77 -18.94 -2.94
N PHE A 99 -25.34 -18.63 -1.71
CA PHE A 99 -26.20 -18.19 -0.63
C PHE A 99 -25.63 -16.96 0.10
N LEU A 100 -26.54 -16.18 0.68
CA LEU A 100 -26.22 -15.03 1.53
C LEU A 100 -27.05 -15.14 2.82
N SER A 101 -26.40 -15.30 3.97
CA SER A 101 -27.06 -15.21 5.28
C SER A 101 -27.09 -13.77 5.76
N PHE A 102 -28.11 -13.44 6.54
CA PHE A 102 -28.28 -12.14 7.19
C PHE A 102 -29.22 -12.22 8.40
N THR A 103 -29.06 -11.29 9.34
CA THR A 103 -30.02 -11.04 10.42
C THR A 103 -31.15 -10.16 9.90
N SER A 104 -32.39 -10.49 10.22
CA SER A 104 -33.59 -9.76 9.80
C SER A 104 -34.47 -9.46 11.02
N TYR A 105 -34.65 -8.19 11.33
CA TYR A 105 -35.38 -7.68 12.49
C TYR A 105 -36.80 -7.26 12.11
N LEU A 106 -37.81 -7.94 12.67
CA LEU A 106 -39.20 -7.49 12.66
C LEU A 106 -39.56 -6.99 14.06
N ASP A 107 -39.93 -5.71 14.18
CA ASP A 107 -40.27 -5.05 15.45
C ASP A 107 -39.25 -5.31 16.59
N GLY A 108 -37.96 -5.39 16.23
CA GLY A 108 -36.85 -5.65 17.14
C GLY A 108 -36.58 -7.13 17.47
N ILE A 109 -37.30 -8.07 16.86
CA ILE A 109 -37.08 -9.51 17.01
C ILE A 109 -36.16 -10.00 15.87
N PRO A 110 -34.93 -10.46 16.16
CA PRO A 110 -34.01 -10.97 15.15
C PRO A 110 -34.35 -12.40 14.72
N THR A 111 -34.28 -12.64 13.40
CA THR A 111 -34.30 -13.97 12.79
C THR A 111 -33.18 -14.07 11.76
N VAL A 112 -32.54 -15.23 11.66
CA VAL A 112 -31.55 -15.50 10.62
C VAL A 112 -32.26 -15.99 9.36
N ARG A 113 -31.96 -15.35 8.24
CA ARG A 113 -32.52 -15.67 6.93
C ARG A 113 -31.39 -15.96 5.95
N VAL A 114 -31.71 -16.75 4.93
CA VAL A 114 -30.80 -17.10 3.84
C VAL A 114 -31.47 -16.75 2.52
N PHE A 115 -30.78 -15.96 1.70
CA PHE A 115 -31.10 -15.72 0.30
C PHE A 115 -30.36 -16.72 -0.58
N ARG A 116 -31.03 -17.24 -1.62
CA ARG A 116 -30.43 -18.09 -2.66
C ARG A 116 -30.30 -17.30 -3.95
N LEU A 117 -29.09 -17.26 -4.51
CA LEU A 117 -28.77 -16.45 -5.67
C LEU A 117 -29.40 -16.95 -6.99
N SER A 118 -29.57 -18.27 -7.14
CA SER A 118 -30.02 -18.88 -8.41
C SER A 118 -31.49 -18.65 -8.76
N ASP A 119 -32.35 -18.45 -7.77
CA ASP A 119 -33.80 -18.22 -7.94
C ASP A 119 -34.30 -16.95 -7.23
N ALA A 120 -33.38 -16.18 -6.62
CA ALA A 120 -33.63 -14.96 -5.84
C ALA A 120 -34.64 -15.14 -4.68
N THR A 121 -34.69 -16.33 -4.06
CA THR A 121 -35.60 -16.60 -2.93
C THR A 121 -34.97 -16.31 -1.56
N VAL A 122 -35.76 -15.81 -0.61
CA VAL A 122 -35.38 -15.63 0.80
C VAL A 122 -36.16 -16.60 1.69
N LYS A 123 -35.47 -17.34 2.55
CA LYS A 123 -36.08 -18.25 3.54
C LYS A 123 -35.56 -17.94 4.95
N SER A 124 -36.45 -17.95 5.96
CA SER A 124 -36.01 -17.97 7.36
C SER A 124 -35.49 -19.35 7.73
N ILE A 125 -34.36 -19.43 8.41
CA ILE A 125 -33.79 -20.69 8.92
C ILE A 125 -33.94 -20.82 10.45
N THR A 126 -34.17 -19.70 11.14
CA THR A 126 -34.58 -19.69 12.55
C THR A 126 -36.02 -19.21 12.71
N LYS A 127 -36.52 -19.32 13.94
CA LYS A 127 -37.83 -18.82 14.37
C LYS A 127 -37.66 -17.66 15.36
N GLU A 128 -38.72 -16.86 15.51
CA GLU A 128 -38.74 -15.68 16.38
C GLU A 128 -38.44 -16.00 17.86
N GLU A 129 -38.87 -17.16 18.37
CA GLU A 129 -38.59 -17.55 19.76
C GLU A 129 -37.11 -17.81 20.06
N GLN A 130 -36.30 -18.07 19.02
CA GLN A 130 -34.85 -18.28 19.15
C GLN A 130 -34.06 -16.97 19.24
N LYS A 131 -34.63 -15.86 18.75
CA LYS A 131 -34.01 -14.52 18.70
C LYS A 131 -32.56 -14.58 18.22
N ALA A 132 -32.38 -15.05 16.99
CA ALA A 132 -31.09 -15.45 16.46
C ALA A 132 -30.48 -14.40 15.52
N SER A 133 -29.16 -14.16 15.64
CA SER A 133 -28.42 -13.17 14.84
C SER A 133 -26.99 -13.62 14.47
N ASP A 134 -26.31 -12.79 13.67
CA ASP A 134 -24.89 -12.87 13.27
C ASP A 134 -24.42 -14.20 12.64
N ALA A 135 -25.22 -14.79 11.74
CA ALA A 135 -24.94 -16.13 11.23
C ALA A 135 -23.73 -16.21 10.27
N LYS A 136 -22.73 -17.03 10.62
CA LYS A 136 -21.50 -17.32 9.87
C LYS A 136 -21.48 -18.74 9.31
N TRP A 137 -21.01 -18.90 8.08
CA TRP A 137 -20.85 -20.20 7.43
C TRP A 137 -19.52 -20.87 7.84
N SER A 138 -19.56 -22.19 8.02
CA SER A 138 -18.33 -23.00 8.06
C SER A 138 -17.64 -22.97 6.69
N PRO A 139 -16.30 -23.09 6.62
CA PRO A 139 -15.56 -23.10 5.34
C PRO A 139 -15.99 -24.20 4.35
N ASP A 140 -16.59 -25.29 4.84
CA ASP A 140 -17.14 -26.37 4.00
C ASP A 140 -18.61 -26.16 3.57
N GLY A 141 -19.25 -25.07 4.03
CA GLY A 141 -20.63 -24.68 3.70
C GLY A 141 -21.72 -25.54 4.33
N ARG A 142 -21.39 -26.49 5.23
CA ARG A 142 -22.38 -27.42 5.80
C ARG A 142 -23.04 -26.96 7.09
N THR A 143 -22.36 -26.08 7.83
CA THR A 143 -22.77 -25.62 9.16
C THR A 143 -22.90 -24.10 9.16
N LEU A 144 -23.93 -23.58 9.82
CA LEU A 144 -24.01 -22.18 10.22
C LEU A 144 -23.82 -22.08 11.73
N VAL A 145 -22.98 -21.14 12.19
CA VAL A 145 -22.91 -20.74 13.60
C VAL A 145 -23.59 -19.39 13.73
N MET A 146 -24.40 -19.21 14.77
CA MET A 146 -25.18 -18.00 15.04
C MET A 146 -25.37 -17.84 16.55
N ASP A 147 -25.64 -16.63 17.03
CA ASP A 147 -25.99 -16.42 18.44
C ASP A 147 -27.50 -16.52 18.66
N PHE A 148 -27.92 -17.08 19.80
CA PHE A 148 -29.32 -17.10 20.24
C PHE A 148 -29.46 -16.28 21.53
N LYS A 149 -30.30 -15.24 21.51
CA LYS A 149 -30.52 -14.36 22.67
C LYS A 149 -31.54 -14.95 23.66
N GLN A 150 -31.04 -15.67 24.66
CA GLN A 150 -31.81 -16.26 25.77
C GLN A 150 -31.67 -15.44 27.06
N LYS A 151 -30.88 -15.91 28.04
CA LYS A 151 -30.46 -15.12 29.22
C LYS A 151 -29.25 -14.22 28.94
N GLY A 152 -28.51 -14.56 27.90
CA GLY A 152 -27.48 -13.80 27.20
C GLY A 152 -27.42 -14.33 25.76
N LYS A 153 -26.41 -13.96 24.98
CA LYS A 153 -26.13 -14.52 23.65
C LYS A 153 -25.22 -15.75 23.76
N ASP A 154 -25.79 -16.95 23.68
CA ASP A 154 -25.02 -18.20 23.52
C ASP A 154 -24.80 -18.50 22.03
N LEU A 155 -23.70 -19.16 21.66
CA LEU A 155 -23.44 -19.66 20.31
C LEU A 155 -24.15 -20.99 20.04
N TRP A 156 -24.74 -21.14 18.85
CA TRP A 156 -25.42 -22.34 18.38
C TRP A 156 -25.00 -22.67 16.95
N SER A 157 -24.81 -23.96 16.65
CA SER A 157 -24.61 -24.47 15.29
C SER A 157 -25.90 -25.05 14.72
N LEU A 158 -26.16 -24.78 13.44
CA LEU A 158 -27.16 -25.43 12.60
C LEU A 158 -26.45 -26.28 11.55
N ASP A 159 -26.72 -27.59 11.52
CA ASP A 159 -26.41 -28.43 10.36
C ASP A 159 -27.49 -28.19 9.29
N ILE A 160 -27.07 -27.78 8.09
CA ILE A 160 -27.99 -27.37 7.02
C ILE A 160 -28.68 -28.58 6.35
N THR A 161 -28.08 -29.76 6.46
CA THR A 161 -28.60 -31.01 5.88
C THR A 161 -29.66 -31.65 6.77
N SER A 162 -29.40 -31.74 8.08
CA SER A 162 -30.35 -32.31 9.05
C SER A 162 -31.36 -31.28 9.58
N SER A 163 -31.07 -29.99 9.44
CA SER A 163 -31.79 -28.89 10.11
C SER A 163 -31.77 -28.97 11.65
N GLU A 164 -30.78 -29.65 12.24
CA GLU A 164 -30.63 -29.76 13.68
C GLU A 164 -29.80 -28.63 14.27
N PHE A 165 -30.30 -28.04 15.37
CA PHE A 165 -29.60 -27.05 16.16
C PHE A 165 -28.87 -27.70 17.34
N THR A 166 -27.61 -27.36 17.55
CA THR A 166 -26.80 -27.79 18.70
C THR A 166 -26.22 -26.56 19.41
N GLN A 167 -26.41 -26.47 20.72
CA GLN A 167 -25.77 -25.44 21.55
C GLN A 167 -24.26 -25.68 21.62
N LEU A 168 -23.47 -24.61 21.42
CA LEU A 168 -22.01 -24.64 21.40
C LEU A 168 -21.41 -24.10 22.70
N THR A 169 -21.89 -22.94 23.15
CA THR A 169 -21.48 -22.31 24.41
C THR A 169 -22.64 -22.25 25.39
N LYS A 170 -22.31 -22.14 26.68
CA LYS A 170 -23.26 -21.96 27.77
C LYS A 170 -22.60 -21.13 28.87
N MET A 171 -22.21 -19.93 28.51
CA MET A 171 -21.45 -19.03 29.38
C MET A 171 -22.39 -18.02 30.05
N GLU A 172 -21.89 -17.26 31.03
CA GLU A 172 -22.59 -16.06 31.46
C GLU A 172 -22.20 -14.91 30.51
N GLY A 173 -23.13 -14.00 30.23
CA GLY A 173 -22.91 -12.85 29.34
C GLY A 173 -23.33 -13.08 27.89
N ASP A 174 -22.74 -12.28 26.99
CA ASP A 174 -22.98 -12.34 25.55
C ASP A 174 -21.69 -12.77 24.81
N GLU A 175 -21.78 -13.83 23.99
CA GLU A 175 -20.80 -14.14 22.95
C GLU A 175 -21.12 -13.37 21.66
N ILE A 176 -20.13 -12.64 21.12
CA ILE A 176 -20.29 -11.77 19.95
C ILE A 176 -19.03 -11.78 19.04
N ASN A 177 -19.15 -11.17 17.85
CA ASN A 177 -18.10 -10.98 16.86
C ASN A 177 -17.41 -12.31 16.46
N PHE A 178 -18.18 -13.38 16.32
CA PHE A 178 -17.61 -14.70 16.13
C PHE A 178 -17.31 -15.01 14.66
N GLY A 179 -16.39 -15.93 14.43
CA GLY A 179 -15.99 -16.38 13.09
C GLY A 179 -15.25 -17.70 13.13
N PHE A 180 -15.29 -18.43 12.01
CA PHE A 180 -14.58 -19.70 11.85
C PHE A 180 -13.09 -19.50 11.55
N SER A 181 -12.24 -20.38 12.07
CA SER A 181 -10.88 -20.57 11.55
C SER A 181 -10.92 -21.10 10.11
N HIS A 182 -9.86 -20.85 9.32
CA HIS A 182 -9.77 -21.28 7.92
C HIS A 182 -10.06 -22.78 7.70
N ASP A 183 -9.60 -23.63 8.61
CA ASP A 183 -9.77 -25.08 8.57
C ASP A 183 -11.15 -25.57 9.07
N GLY A 184 -11.99 -24.66 9.57
CA GLY A 184 -13.31 -24.96 10.12
C GLY A 184 -13.30 -25.70 11.47
N ASN A 185 -12.13 -25.90 12.10
CA ASN A 185 -12.04 -26.66 13.36
C ASN A 185 -12.37 -25.81 14.60
N TYR A 186 -12.30 -24.48 14.49
CA TYR A 186 -12.52 -23.56 15.60
C TYR A 186 -13.50 -22.44 15.25
N VAL A 187 -14.17 -21.92 16.28
CA VAL A 187 -14.89 -20.64 16.23
C VAL A 187 -14.22 -19.71 17.23
N GLY A 188 -13.64 -18.62 16.73
CA GLY A 188 -13.15 -17.51 17.56
C GLY A 188 -14.28 -16.55 17.91
N PHE A 189 -14.31 -15.99 19.11
CA PHE A 189 -15.36 -15.10 19.60
C PHE A 189 -14.89 -14.21 20.76
N ASN A 190 -15.61 -13.11 21.02
CA ASN A 190 -15.49 -12.33 22.25
C ASN A 190 -16.60 -12.75 23.22
N SER A 191 -16.30 -13.06 24.49
CA SER A 191 -17.33 -13.24 25.55
C SER A 191 -17.38 -12.03 26.48
N ARG A 192 -18.58 -11.64 26.93
CA ARG A 192 -18.82 -10.43 27.76
C ARG A 192 -19.22 -10.67 29.23
N GLY A 193 -19.24 -11.91 29.72
CA GLY A 193 -19.65 -12.20 31.12
C GLY A 193 -18.54 -12.62 32.08
N THR A 194 -17.29 -12.68 31.64
CA THR A 194 -16.13 -12.68 32.54
C THR A 194 -15.78 -11.24 32.98
N PRO A 195 -15.02 -11.03 34.09
CA PRO A 195 -14.64 -9.69 34.55
C PRO A 195 -13.89 -8.83 33.53
N PHE A 196 -13.28 -9.48 32.54
CA PHE A 196 -12.69 -8.88 31.35
C PHE A 196 -13.22 -9.65 30.13
N PRO A 197 -13.59 -8.97 29.03
CA PRO A 197 -13.93 -9.67 27.80
C PRO A 197 -12.65 -10.09 27.09
N HIS A 198 -12.55 -11.37 26.75
CA HIS A 198 -11.37 -11.93 26.09
C HIS A 198 -11.70 -12.51 24.72
N LEU A 199 -10.76 -12.38 23.78
CA LEU A 199 -10.73 -13.15 22.55
C LEU A 199 -10.41 -14.64 22.84
N GLN A 200 -11.37 -15.52 22.56
CA GLN A 200 -11.30 -16.96 22.82
C GLN A 200 -11.60 -17.76 21.55
N ALA A 201 -11.21 -19.04 21.52
CA ALA A 201 -11.54 -19.98 20.46
C ALA A 201 -12.17 -21.27 21.02
N LEU A 202 -13.36 -21.59 20.54
CA LEU A 202 -14.02 -22.88 20.77
C LEU A 202 -13.55 -23.90 19.74
N ASN A 203 -12.95 -25.00 20.18
CA ASN A 203 -12.70 -26.17 19.33
C ASN A 203 -14.02 -26.92 19.09
N LEU A 204 -14.48 -26.99 17.84
CA LEU A 204 -15.79 -27.56 17.52
C LEU A 204 -15.86 -29.08 17.75
N ARG A 205 -14.73 -29.79 17.72
CA ARG A 205 -14.65 -31.25 17.94
C ARG A 205 -14.60 -31.63 19.42
N THR A 206 -13.80 -30.94 20.23
CA THR A 206 -13.63 -31.27 21.66
C THR A 206 -14.60 -30.52 22.57
N ARG A 207 -15.22 -29.44 22.08
CA ARG A 207 -15.99 -28.45 22.86
C ARG A 207 -15.16 -27.70 23.91
N GLU A 208 -13.84 -27.75 23.78
CA GLU A 208 -12.91 -27.01 24.62
C GLU A 208 -12.81 -25.55 24.17
N ILE A 209 -12.81 -24.62 25.11
CA ILE A 209 -12.62 -23.19 24.85
C ILE A 209 -11.22 -22.82 25.34
N ILE A 210 -10.39 -22.30 24.43
CA ILE A 210 -9.03 -21.83 24.72
C ILE A 210 -8.96 -20.30 24.62
N PRO A 211 -8.26 -19.60 25.53
CA PRO A 211 -7.95 -18.19 25.35
C PRO A 211 -6.90 -18.04 24.24
N LEU A 212 -7.18 -17.23 23.22
CA LEU A 212 -6.18 -16.83 22.20
C LEU A 212 -5.28 -15.69 22.72
N VAL A 213 -5.66 -15.14 23.86
CA VAL A 213 -5.24 -13.88 24.41
C VAL A 213 -5.40 -14.00 25.93
N ASN A 214 -4.34 -13.70 26.69
CA ASN A 214 -4.27 -13.94 28.15
C ASN A 214 -3.91 -12.70 28.98
N ASP A 215 -3.83 -11.51 28.37
CA ASP A 215 -3.58 -10.26 29.09
C ASP A 215 -4.90 -9.53 29.40
N ALA A 216 -4.93 -8.77 30.51
CA ALA A 216 -6.16 -8.34 31.18
C ALA A 216 -6.38 -6.81 31.19
N SER A 217 -5.63 -6.05 30.38
CA SER A 217 -5.61 -4.58 30.44
C SER A 217 -6.51 -3.86 29.43
N GLY A 218 -7.21 -4.55 28.53
CA GLY A 218 -7.89 -3.91 27.40
C GLY A 218 -8.97 -4.76 26.75
N PHE A 219 -9.61 -4.20 25.72
CA PHE A 219 -10.74 -4.80 25.01
C PHE A 219 -10.34 -5.21 23.60
N GLU A 220 -10.37 -6.51 23.28
CA GLU A 220 -10.20 -6.97 21.90
C GLU A 220 -11.52 -6.87 21.11
N TRP A 221 -11.50 -6.18 19.97
CA TRP A 221 -12.69 -5.98 19.13
C TRP A 221 -12.50 -6.45 17.68
N HIS A 222 -13.62 -6.87 17.07
CA HIS A 222 -13.72 -7.36 15.69
C HIS A 222 -12.61 -8.34 15.26
N PRO A 223 -12.41 -9.46 15.98
CA PRO A 223 -11.51 -10.51 15.52
C PRO A 223 -11.91 -11.02 14.14
N ARG A 224 -10.94 -11.09 13.22
CA ARG A 224 -11.07 -11.77 11.93
C ARG A 224 -10.01 -12.85 11.83
N TRP A 225 -10.43 -14.07 11.57
CA TRP A 225 -9.51 -15.16 11.27
C TRP A 225 -8.80 -14.94 9.95
N SER A 226 -7.53 -15.35 9.91
CA SER A 226 -6.81 -15.60 8.66
C SER A 226 -7.54 -16.65 7.82
N ARG A 227 -7.50 -16.45 6.51
CA ARG A 227 -7.95 -17.35 5.45
C ARG A 227 -6.89 -18.40 5.06
N LYS A 228 -5.76 -18.46 5.76
CA LYS A 228 -4.61 -19.32 5.40
C LYS A 228 -4.02 -20.11 6.57
N LYS A 229 -4.09 -19.58 7.79
CA LYS A 229 -3.45 -20.13 8.99
C LYS A 229 -4.30 -19.91 10.23
N PHE A 230 -3.90 -20.54 11.34
CA PHE A 230 -4.48 -20.28 12.66
C PHE A 230 -3.89 -18.96 13.20
N GLU A 231 -4.42 -17.84 12.69
CA GLU A 231 -4.05 -16.48 13.08
C GLU A 231 -5.34 -15.64 13.14
N VAL A 232 -5.43 -14.71 14.08
CA VAL A 232 -6.54 -13.75 14.21
C VAL A 232 -5.98 -12.34 14.21
N ILE A 233 -6.54 -11.47 13.36
CA ILE A 233 -6.30 -10.02 13.38
C ILE A 233 -7.45 -9.32 14.12
N PHE A 234 -7.12 -8.37 14.99
CA PHE A 234 -8.06 -7.64 15.83
C PHE A 234 -7.51 -6.24 16.15
N TYR A 235 -8.25 -5.44 16.90
CA TYR A 235 -7.72 -4.22 17.51
C TYR A 235 -7.98 -4.20 19.03
N SER A 236 -7.06 -3.61 19.80
CA SER A 236 -7.10 -3.63 21.27
C SER A 236 -6.44 -2.39 21.90
N THR A 237 -6.88 -2.04 23.12
CA THR A 237 -6.47 -0.85 23.90
C THR A 237 -5.29 -1.07 24.85
N TRP A 238 -4.61 -2.21 24.78
CA TRP A 238 -3.75 -2.73 25.87
C TRP A 238 -2.66 -1.82 26.41
N ASN A 239 -2.11 -0.92 25.60
CA ASN A 239 -0.85 -0.26 25.93
C ASN A 239 -0.94 1.21 26.35
N ASN A 240 -1.97 1.98 25.94
CA ASN A 240 -2.00 3.45 26.13
C ASN A 240 -3.42 4.07 26.13
N GLU A 241 -4.48 3.32 26.50
CA GLU A 241 -5.91 3.70 26.31
C GLU A 241 -6.35 3.79 24.83
N MET A 242 -5.45 4.12 23.90
CA MET A 242 -5.63 4.12 22.44
C MET A 242 -5.70 2.70 21.86
N THR A 243 -6.43 2.53 20.76
CA THR A 243 -6.52 1.26 20.02
C THR A 243 -5.42 1.11 18.96
N ASP A 244 -4.72 -0.02 18.98
CA ASP A 244 -3.81 -0.46 17.92
C ASP A 244 -4.35 -1.70 17.21
N ILE A 245 -3.78 -2.04 16.04
CA ILE A 245 -4.00 -3.30 15.33
C ILE A 245 -3.03 -4.38 15.82
N TRP A 246 -3.55 -5.57 16.10
CA TRP A 246 -2.82 -6.72 16.63
C TRP A 246 -3.11 -7.99 15.83
N VAL A 247 -2.15 -8.92 15.83
CA VAL A 247 -2.33 -10.30 15.38
C VAL A 247 -1.92 -11.29 16.46
N THR A 248 -2.58 -12.45 16.52
CA THR A 248 -2.25 -13.56 17.42
C THR A 248 -2.43 -14.91 16.73
N ASP A 249 -1.56 -15.88 17.01
CA ASP A 249 -1.76 -17.31 16.71
C ASP A 249 -2.26 -18.11 17.92
N GLY A 250 -2.60 -17.43 19.02
CA GLY A 250 -2.98 -18.05 20.30
C GLY A 250 -1.80 -18.40 21.21
N SER A 251 -0.55 -18.28 20.73
CA SER A 251 0.65 -18.41 21.55
C SER A 251 1.10 -17.05 22.11
N LYS A 252 1.96 -17.07 23.13
CA LYS A 252 2.56 -15.85 23.68
C LYS A 252 3.61 -15.23 22.74
N GLU A 253 4.25 -16.03 21.89
CA GLU A 253 5.31 -15.58 20.98
C GLU A 253 4.75 -15.03 19.66
N GLY A 254 3.62 -15.56 19.20
CA GLY A 254 2.91 -15.11 18.00
C GLY A 254 1.95 -13.93 18.21
N LEU A 255 1.99 -13.28 19.38
CA LEU A 255 1.24 -12.05 19.66
C LEU A 255 2.04 -10.82 19.19
N GLU A 256 1.72 -10.28 18.01
CA GLU A 256 2.42 -9.14 17.40
C GLU A 256 1.53 -7.89 17.36
N ARG A 257 2.06 -6.77 17.85
CA ARG A 257 1.50 -5.42 17.66
C ARG A 257 1.92 -4.90 16.29
N VAL A 258 0.98 -4.86 15.35
CA VAL A 258 1.21 -4.44 13.96
C VAL A 258 1.56 -2.95 13.94
N THR A 259 0.62 -2.13 14.41
CA THR A 259 0.70 -0.67 14.41
C THR A 259 1.09 -0.14 15.79
N ASN A 260 1.79 0.99 15.85
CA ASN A 260 2.29 1.56 17.11
C ASN A 260 2.35 3.09 16.99
N ARG A 261 1.19 3.70 16.76
CA ARG A 261 1.05 5.15 16.61
C ARG A 261 0.23 5.70 17.79
N GLU A 262 0.43 6.96 18.14
CA GLU A 262 -0.21 7.61 19.30
C GLU A 262 -1.59 8.16 18.92
N ILE A 263 -2.42 7.32 18.27
CA ILE A 263 -3.68 7.65 17.63
C ILE A 263 -4.56 6.39 17.55
N GLU A 264 -5.88 6.54 17.60
CA GLU A 264 -6.80 5.41 17.59
C GLU A 264 -6.96 4.79 16.20
N GLU A 265 -6.81 3.47 16.14
CA GLU A 265 -6.87 2.67 14.92
C GLU A 265 -7.92 1.56 15.02
N PHE A 266 -8.62 1.30 13.91
CA PHE A 266 -9.85 0.49 13.95
C PHE A 266 -10.09 -0.36 12.69
N GLY A 267 -10.89 -1.41 12.87
CA GLY A 267 -11.55 -2.14 11.78
C GLY A 267 -10.63 -2.82 10.76
N PRO A 268 -9.60 -3.57 11.19
CA PRO A 268 -8.62 -4.15 10.30
C PRO A 268 -9.24 -5.14 9.30
N ALA A 269 -8.72 -5.15 8.07
CA ALA A 269 -9.12 -6.06 7.01
C ALA A 269 -7.91 -6.47 6.17
N THR A 270 -7.67 -7.77 6.03
CA THR A 270 -6.61 -8.34 5.18
C THR A 270 -7.06 -8.52 3.73
N ASN A 271 -6.14 -8.31 2.79
CA ASN A 271 -6.33 -8.72 1.40
C ASN A 271 -6.20 -10.26 1.23
N HIS A 272 -6.46 -10.78 0.02
CA HIS A 272 -6.60 -12.23 -0.19
C HIS A 272 -5.31 -13.04 0.05
N ASP A 273 -4.16 -12.47 -0.31
CA ASP A 273 -2.86 -13.08 -0.04
C ASP A 273 -2.37 -12.86 1.41
N GLU A 274 -3.08 -12.03 2.18
CA GLU A 274 -2.78 -11.62 3.55
C GLU A 274 -1.47 -10.84 3.74
N THR A 275 -0.92 -10.27 2.67
CA THR A 275 0.27 -9.39 2.72
C THR A 275 -0.07 -7.97 3.13
N LEU A 276 -1.29 -7.49 2.85
CA LEU A 276 -1.75 -6.13 3.17
C LEU A 276 -2.84 -6.15 4.24
N ILE A 277 -2.74 -5.21 5.18
CA ILE A 277 -3.73 -4.93 6.23
C ILE A 277 -4.24 -3.50 6.04
N ALA A 278 -5.51 -3.31 5.70
CA ALA A 278 -6.16 -2.00 5.72
C ALA A 278 -6.85 -1.74 7.06
N TYR A 279 -6.76 -0.52 7.59
CA TYR A 279 -7.39 -0.07 8.84
C TYR A 279 -7.69 1.44 8.79
N PHE A 280 -8.54 1.92 9.69
CA PHE A 280 -8.84 3.35 9.83
C PHE A 280 -7.93 4.02 10.87
N SER A 281 -7.75 5.33 10.74
CA SER A 281 -6.94 6.18 11.62
C SER A 281 -7.77 7.39 12.03
N TRP A 282 -8.11 7.53 13.31
CA TRP A 282 -9.12 8.50 13.76
C TRP A 282 -8.68 9.97 13.61
N ASP A 283 -7.38 10.23 13.72
CA ASP A 283 -6.75 11.55 13.49
C ASP A 283 -6.90 12.05 12.03
N LYS A 284 -7.06 11.12 11.10
CA LYS A 284 -7.08 11.32 9.65
C LYS A 284 -8.42 10.86 9.09
N SER A 285 -9.47 11.57 9.49
CA SER A 285 -10.86 11.26 9.13
C SER A 285 -11.17 11.18 7.63
N ASN A 286 -10.24 11.50 6.72
CA ASN A 286 -10.37 11.37 5.27
C ASN A 286 -9.37 10.35 4.65
N GLU A 287 -8.79 9.46 5.45
CA GLU A 287 -7.73 8.54 5.01
C GLU A 287 -8.00 7.10 5.48
N ILE A 288 -7.55 6.13 4.68
CA ILE A 288 -7.47 4.71 5.08
C ILE A 288 -6.00 4.34 5.13
N MET A 289 -5.55 3.73 6.22
CA MET A 289 -4.18 3.26 6.33
C MET A 289 -4.06 1.84 5.77
N VAL A 290 -2.91 1.52 5.18
CA VAL A 290 -2.57 0.22 4.60
C VAL A 290 -1.17 -0.16 5.04
N TYR A 291 -1.04 -1.22 5.83
CA TYR A 291 0.23 -1.79 6.27
C TYR A 291 0.59 -2.99 5.37
N ASP A 292 1.77 -2.99 4.77
CA ASP A 292 2.34 -4.16 4.08
C ASP A 292 3.19 -4.97 5.07
N ARG A 293 2.78 -6.21 5.34
CA ARG A 293 3.43 -7.12 6.30
C ARG A 293 4.83 -7.56 5.86
N ARG A 294 5.15 -7.45 4.56
CA ARG A 294 6.43 -7.91 3.99
C ARG A 294 7.51 -6.87 4.23
N THR A 295 7.22 -5.62 3.89
CA THR A 295 8.11 -4.47 4.06
C THR A 295 8.00 -3.83 5.45
N LYS A 296 6.93 -4.14 6.19
CA LYS A 296 6.53 -3.54 7.48
C LYS A 296 6.24 -2.03 7.40
N LEU A 297 5.84 -1.55 6.23
CA LEU A 297 5.56 -0.14 5.95
C LEU A 297 4.07 0.19 5.99
N GLU A 298 3.75 1.38 6.51
CA GLU A 298 2.40 1.95 6.51
C GLU A 298 2.26 3.00 5.39
N LYS A 299 1.13 2.96 4.66
CA LYS A 299 0.74 3.99 3.69
C LYS A 299 -0.64 4.56 4.02
N SER A 300 -0.79 5.87 3.86
CA SER A 300 -2.11 6.50 3.73
C SER A 300 -2.66 6.38 2.29
N LEU A 301 -3.88 5.88 2.18
CA LEU A 301 -4.78 6.11 1.06
C LEU A 301 -5.49 7.45 1.30
N LEU A 302 -4.94 8.51 0.71
CA LEU A 302 -5.56 9.83 0.72
C LEU A 302 -6.84 9.82 -0.11
N LEU A 303 -7.99 10.07 0.51
CA LEU A 303 -9.24 10.29 -0.21
C LEU A 303 -9.36 11.76 -0.63
N LYS A 304 -10.39 12.09 -1.42
CA LYS A 304 -10.74 13.49 -1.66
C LYS A 304 -11.09 14.13 -0.31
N LYS A 305 -10.64 15.37 -0.06
CA LYS A 305 -10.83 16.12 1.20
C LYS A 305 -12.28 16.23 1.71
N GLU A 306 -13.25 15.90 0.87
CA GLU A 306 -14.69 15.97 1.12
C GLU A 306 -15.29 14.61 1.51
N ILE A 307 -14.51 13.52 1.49
CA ILE A 307 -14.94 12.16 1.82
C ILE A 307 -14.36 11.77 3.17
N ILE A 308 -15.21 11.87 4.20
CA ILE A 308 -14.94 11.40 5.55
C ILE A 308 -15.11 9.88 5.58
N VAL A 309 -14.20 9.17 6.22
CA VAL A 309 -14.27 7.71 6.43
C VAL A 309 -14.84 7.47 7.81
N GLU A 310 -15.96 6.74 7.88
CA GLU A 310 -16.58 6.38 9.16
C GLU A 310 -16.37 4.91 9.47
N TRP A 311 -16.34 4.58 10.76
CA TRP A 311 -16.11 3.26 11.31
C TRP A 311 -17.10 2.23 10.73
N ASN A 312 -16.69 1.53 9.67
CA ASN A 312 -17.48 0.56 8.93
C ASN A 312 -16.58 -0.60 8.48
N PRO A 313 -17.02 -1.87 8.55
CA PRO A 313 -16.17 -2.99 8.16
C PRO A 313 -15.77 -2.91 6.69
N MET A 314 -14.46 -2.86 6.42
CA MET A 314 -13.91 -2.95 5.07
C MET A 314 -13.90 -4.39 4.55
N SER A 315 -13.98 -4.52 3.22
CA SER A 315 -13.94 -5.80 2.52
C SER A 315 -13.01 -5.73 1.31
N TRP A 316 -12.06 -6.66 1.23
CA TRP A 316 -11.18 -6.82 0.09
C TRP A 316 -11.77 -7.79 -0.94
N SER A 317 -11.72 -7.38 -2.21
CA SER A 317 -11.95 -8.24 -3.36
C SER A 317 -10.85 -9.29 -3.48
N PRO A 318 -11.19 -10.58 -3.59
CA PRO A 318 -10.21 -11.64 -3.77
C PRO A 318 -9.68 -11.77 -5.19
N LEU A 319 -10.23 -11.04 -6.17
CA LEU A 319 -9.83 -11.13 -7.58
C LEU A 319 -8.75 -10.13 -8.00
N ASP A 320 -8.79 -8.91 -7.49
CA ASP A 320 -8.08 -7.76 -8.07
C ASP A 320 -7.49 -6.80 -7.01
N ASN A 321 -7.26 -7.30 -5.79
CA ASN A 321 -6.81 -6.53 -4.62
C ASN A 321 -7.51 -5.16 -4.53
N ARG A 322 -8.84 -5.17 -4.65
CA ARG A 322 -9.67 -3.97 -4.56
C ARG A 322 -10.30 -3.88 -3.17
N LEU A 323 -10.03 -2.81 -2.45
CA LEU A 323 -10.66 -2.52 -1.16
C LEU A 323 -11.99 -1.81 -1.38
N ALA A 324 -13.08 -2.32 -0.79
CA ALA A 324 -14.37 -1.63 -0.68
C ALA A 324 -14.60 -1.16 0.76
N PHE A 325 -15.10 0.07 0.88
CA PHE A 325 -15.31 0.76 2.15
C PHE A 325 -16.45 1.78 2.05
N VAL A 326 -16.89 2.29 3.19
CA VAL A 326 -17.93 3.34 3.30
C VAL A 326 -17.25 4.69 3.52
N GLY A 327 -17.69 5.72 2.80
CA GLY A 327 -17.30 7.11 3.04
C GLY A 327 -18.49 8.04 2.99
N ARG A 328 -18.49 9.07 3.84
CA ARG A 328 -19.50 10.11 3.97
C ARG A 328 -19.06 11.39 3.25
N HIS A 329 -19.96 11.94 2.46
CA HIS A 329 -19.85 13.30 1.91
C HIS A 329 -21.06 14.11 2.40
N GLU A 330 -22.17 14.06 1.67
CA GLU A 330 -23.51 14.43 2.16
C GLU A 330 -24.25 13.25 2.82
N LYS A 331 -23.84 12.01 2.47
CA LYS A 331 -24.47 10.73 2.82
C LYS A 331 -23.43 9.61 2.77
N ASP A 332 -23.72 8.47 3.40
CA ASP A 332 -22.81 7.32 3.41
C ASP A 332 -22.86 6.54 2.10
N ARG A 333 -21.69 6.34 1.47
CA ARG A 333 -21.58 5.77 0.13
C ARG A 333 -20.47 4.73 0.04
N LEU A 334 -20.73 3.72 -0.79
CA LEU A 334 -19.74 2.72 -1.12
C LEU A 334 -18.72 3.25 -2.12
N TYR A 335 -17.47 3.24 -1.68
CA TYR A 335 -16.29 3.50 -2.49
C TYR A 335 -15.50 2.22 -2.68
N SER A 336 -14.69 2.22 -3.73
CA SER A 336 -13.66 1.22 -3.91
C SER A 336 -12.36 1.83 -4.40
N PHE A 337 -11.26 1.22 -3.99
CA PHE A 337 -9.91 1.56 -4.41
C PHE A 337 -9.20 0.30 -4.90
N SER A 338 -8.62 0.35 -6.10
CA SER A 338 -7.95 -0.79 -6.73
C SER A 338 -6.44 -0.60 -6.70
N PHE A 339 -5.72 -1.53 -6.08
CA PHE A 339 -4.26 -1.50 -5.93
C PHE A 339 -3.56 -2.03 -7.20
N LYS A 340 -3.96 -1.49 -8.36
CA LYS A 340 -3.81 -2.13 -9.67
C LYS A 340 -2.39 -2.21 -10.21
N ASP A 341 -1.45 -1.47 -9.62
CA ASP A 341 -0.09 -1.30 -10.13
C ASP A 341 1.01 -1.73 -9.14
N SER A 342 0.66 -2.31 -7.99
CA SER A 342 1.62 -2.63 -6.89
C SER A 342 2.43 -1.41 -6.38
N LEU A 343 2.13 -0.20 -6.88
CA LEU A 343 2.79 1.05 -6.55
C LEU A 343 2.19 1.64 -5.27
N ILE A 344 2.98 1.54 -4.21
CA ILE A 344 2.77 2.26 -2.95
C ILE A 344 3.36 3.68 -3.15
N THR A 345 2.81 4.67 -2.45
CA THR A 345 3.28 6.07 -2.47
C THR A 345 3.57 6.39 -1.01
N LEU A 346 4.83 6.70 -0.70
CA LEU A 346 5.33 6.80 0.66
C LEU A 346 5.42 8.24 1.14
N VAL A 347 5.65 9.18 0.22
CA VAL A 347 5.83 10.60 0.53
C VAL A 347 5.12 11.45 -0.51
N MET A 348 4.39 12.47 -0.04
CA MET A 348 3.92 13.60 -0.86
C MET A 348 4.67 14.86 -0.41
N PRO A 349 5.79 15.22 -1.06
CA PRO A 349 6.45 16.52 -0.93
C PRO A 349 5.46 17.66 -1.21
N ASN A 350 5.45 18.70 -0.36
CA ASN A 350 4.41 19.73 -0.38
C ASN A 350 4.68 20.86 -1.43
N GLY A 351 5.37 20.57 -2.53
CA GLY A 351 5.91 21.60 -3.43
C GLY A 351 5.83 21.33 -4.94
N PRO A 352 5.55 22.37 -5.75
CA PRO A 352 5.64 22.32 -7.22
C PRO A 352 7.07 22.56 -7.76
N ASN A 353 8.11 22.49 -6.92
CA ASN A 353 9.49 22.87 -7.28
C ASN A 353 10.36 21.65 -7.65
N ASN A 354 11.32 21.86 -8.55
CA ASN A 354 11.77 20.84 -9.50
C ASN A 354 12.97 19.96 -9.11
N TYR A 355 13.54 20.08 -7.91
CA TYR A 355 14.76 19.33 -7.56
C TYR A 355 14.52 17.82 -7.48
N GLU A 356 15.51 17.03 -7.88
CA GLU A 356 15.47 15.56 -7.79
C GLU A 356 15.40 15.15 -6.33
N THR A 357 14.35 14.41 -5.98
CA THR A 357 14.09 13.97 -4.61
C THR A 357 14.81 12.64 -4.44
N ASP A 358 16.14 12.73 -4.41
CA ASP A 358 17.01 11.58 -4.16
C ASP A 358 16.70 11.09 -2.74
N ALA A 359 16.13 9.89 -2.69
CA ALA A 359 15.63 9.28 -1.48
C ALA A 359 16.58 8.17 -1.06
N ASN A 360 17.08 8.20 0.17
CA ASN A 360 18.05 7.24 0.69
C ASN A 360 17.50 6.57 1.95
N ILE A 361 17.47 5.24 1.96
CA ILE A 361 16.94 4.45 3.08
C ILE A 361 18.09 4.00 3.98
N ASN A 362 17.91 4.05 5.31
CA ASN A 362 18.95 3.56 6.21
C ASN A 362 19.02 2.02 6.22
N ASP A 363 20.16 1.45 6.63
CA ASP A 363 20.42 -0.01 6.67
C ASP A 363 19.30 -0.85 7.34
N SER A 364 18.53 -0.25 8.26
CA SER A 364 17.45 -0.93 9.00
C SER A 364 16.06 -0.78 8.36
N GLY A 365 15.90 0.00 7.29
CA GLY A 365 14.61 0.31 6.65
C GLY A 365 13.69 1.21 7.49
N ALA A 366 14.16 1.71 8.63
CA ALA A 366 13.33 2.43 9.61
C ALA A 366 13.25 3.93 9.34
N TYR A 367 14.20 4.50 8.61
CA TYR A 367 14.25 5.93 8.31
C TYR A 367 14.57 6.18 6.83
N LEU A 368 13.72 6.98 6.20
CA LEU A 368 13.89 7.48 4.83
C LEU A 368 14.36 8.94 4.88
N LEU A 369 15.42 9.23 4.16
CA LEU A 369 16.07 10.52 4.03
C LEU A 369 15.82 11.06 2.63
N PHE A 370 15.32 12.28 2.47
CA PHE A 370 15.02 12.89 1.16
C PHE A 370 14.97 14.42 1.24
N ASN A 371 14.92 15.08 0.08
CA ASN A 371 14.69 16.53 0.00
C ASN A 371 13.21 16.90 -0.23
N ASP A 372 12.72 17.93 0.48
CA ASP A 372 11.44 18.60 0.17
C ASP A 372 11.58 20.12 0.33
N GLN A 373 11.23 20.89 -0.69
CA GLN A 373 11.25 22.37 -0.69
C GLN A 373 12.52 22.99 -0.08
N ASN A 374 13.70 22.53 -0.51
CA ASN A 374 15.05 22.92 -0.05
C ASN A 374 15.45 22.41 1.35
N ASN A 375 14.56 21.72 2.07
CA ASN A 375 14.86 21.09 3.36
C ASN A 375 15.41 19.67 3.14
N ILE A 376 16.15 19.19 4.13
CA ILE A 376 16.37 17.75 4.34
C ILE A 376 15.25 17.24 5.25
N VAL A 377 14.60 16.15 4.87
CA VAL A 377 13.54 15.51 5.63
C VAL A 377 13.96 14.08 5.98
N ILE A 378 13.79 13.73 7.26
CA ILE A 378 14.01 12.38 7.78
C ILE A 378 12.66 11.84 8.26
N ARG A 379 12.07 10.95 7.48
CA ARG A 379 10.80 10.28 7.81
C ARG A 379 11.06 8.98 8.56
N ASN A 380 10.45 8.82 9.74
CA ASN A 380 10.35 7.52 10.38
C ASN A 380 9.30 6.67 9.64
N MET A 381 9.75 5.58 9.02
CA MET A 381 8.95 4.76 8.11
C MET A 381 7.83 3.94 8.78
N ARG A 382 7.88 3.80 10.11
CA ARG A 382 6.82 3.14 10.90
C ARG A 382 5.77 4.12 11.40
N THR A 383 6.18 5.28 11.90
CA THR A 383 5.26 6.24 12.54
C THR A 383 4.78 7.35 11.61
N SER A 384 5.38 7.48 10.41
CA SER A 384 5.19 8.62 9.49
C SER A 384 5.50 9.99 10.12
N LYS A 385 6.23 10.05 11.24
CA LYS A 385 6.72 11.30 11.83
C LYS A 385 7.96 11.76 11.09
N ASP A 386 7.99 13.04 10.73
CA ASP A 386 9.11 13.67 10.02
C ASP A 386 9.93 14.55 10.96
N VAL A 387 11.26 14.53 10.77
CA VAL A 387 12.18 15.57 11.22
C VAL A 387 12.53 16.39 9.99
N ILE A 388 12.32 17.71 10.04
CA ILE A 388 12.58 18.63 8.93
C ILE A 388 13.74 19.55 9.34
N ILE A 389 14.81 19.54 8.55
CA ILE A 389 16.02 20.34 8.75
C ILE A 389 16.08 21.35 7.60
N ALA A 390 15.85 22.62 7.93
CA ALA A 390 15.91 23.72 6.97
C ALA A 390 17.37 24.23 6.81
N PRO A 391 17.74 24.75 5.63
CA PRO A 391 19.01 25.46 5.44
C PRO A 391 19.07 26.72 6.31
N ALA A 392 20.29 27.24 6.55
CA ALA A 392 20.48 28.36 7.47
C ALA A 392 20.02 29.71 6.89
N GLU A 393 20.01 29.85 5.57
CA GLU A 393 19.59 31.06 4.84
C GLU A 393 18.76 30.70 3.60
N ASP A 394 17.81 31.54 3.21
CA ASP A 394 16.83 31.31 2.12
C ASP A 394 17.45 31.08 0.72
N HIS A 395 18.73 31.40 0.54
CA HIS A 395 19.47 31.24 -0.72
C HIS A 395 20.37 29.99 -0.74
N GLN A 396 20.51 29.28 0.38
CA GLN A 396 21.28 28.05 0.48
C GLN A 396 20.40 26.84 0.12
N LEU A 397 21.03 25.80 -0.43
CA LEU A 397 20.39 24.52 -0.71
C LEU A 397 21.21 23.39 -0.08
N ASP A 398 20.56 22.51 0.68
CA ASP A 398 21.17 21.26 1.15
C ASP A 398 20.54 20.11 0.34
N ILE A 399 21.30 19.45 -0.55
CA ILE A 399 20.81 18.45 -1.53
C ILE A 399 21.56 17.11 -1.44
N ASN A 400 21.00 16.09 -2.10
CA ASN A 400 21.55 14.73 -2.21
C ASN A 400 21.97 14.15 -0.84
N PRO A 401 21.05 14.10 0.15
CA PRO A 401 21.36 13.64 1.50
C PRO A 401 21.53 12.12 1.55
N MET A 402 22.56 11.65 2.25
CA MET A 402 22.86 10.22 2.44
C MET A 402 23.17 9.88 3.90
N TRP A 403 22.78 8.69 4.35
CA TRP A 403 23.24 8.12 5.61
C TRP A 403 24.75 7.85 5.57
N VAL A 404 25.45 8.18 6.67
CA VAL A 404 26.88 7.90 6.80
C VAL A 404 27.06 6.43 7.17
N PRO A 405 27.91 5.65 6.45
CA PRO A 405 28.03 4.21 6.69
C PRO A 405 28.35 3.84 8.13
N SER A 406 27.70 2.77 8.61
CA SER A 406 27.79 2.31 10.01
C SER A 406 27.35 3.34 11.08
N SER A 407 26.61 4.39 10.69
CA SER A 407 25.95 5.33 11.61
C SER A 407 24.43 5.26 11.47
N ASN A 408 23.73 5.27 12.61
CA ASN A 408 22.26 5.41 12.65
C ASN A 408 21.81 6.85 12.94
N ASP A 409 22.76 7.75 13.19
CA ASP A 409 22.52 9.08 13.73
C ASP A 409 23.19 10.20 12.93
N GLN A 410 24.05 9.89 11.95
CA GLN A 410 24.73 10.89 11.11
C GLN A 410 24.30 10.80 9.64
N ILE A 411 24.08 11.97 9.06
CA ILE A 411 23.77 12.16 7.65
C ILE A 411 24.76 13.12 7.00
N SER A 412 25.01 12.90 5.72
CA SER A 412 25.81 13.76 4.84
C SER A 412 24.92 14.36 3.77
N PHE A 413 25.36 15.44 3.15
CA PHE A 413 24.64 16.13 2.06
C PHE A 413 25.60 17.07 1.31
N ILE A 414 25.24 17.50 0.10
CA ILE A 414 25.88 18.63 -0.58
C ILE A 414 25.26 19.93 -0.08
N HIS A 415 26.08 20.84 0.43
CA HIS A 415 25.69 22.20 0.75
C HIS A 415 26.05 23.13 -0.42
N ILE A 416 25.09 23.95 -0.84
CA ILE A 416 25.26 25.02 -1.84
C ILE A 416 25.17 26.36 -1.12
N SER A 417 26.23 27.16 -1.21
CA SER A 417 26.45 28.34 -0.37
C SER A 417 25.61 29.59 -0.71
N GLY A 418 25.11 29.72 -1.94
CA GLY A 418 24.17 30.75 -2.36
C GLY A 418 24.81 32.11 -2.68
N GLY A 419 25.18 32.35 -3.95
CA GLY A 419 25.73 33.62 -4.41
C GLY A 419 26.28 33.62 -5.84
N ALA A 420 26.95 34.71 -6.25
CA ALA A 420 27.54 34.84 -7.59
C ALA A 420 28.77 33.93 -7.83
N SER A 421 29.12 33.09 -6.86
CA SER A 421 30.22 32.12 -6.86
C SER A 421 29.84 30.90 -6.02
N ASP A 422 28.66 30.33 -6.30
CA ASP A 422 28.13 29.14 -5.61
C ASP A 422 29.19 28.05 -5.50
N THR A 423 29.45 27.60 -4.26
CA THR A 423 30.29 26.44 -3.98
C THR A 423 29.41 25.26 -3.58
N ASN A 424 29.69 24.10 -4.15
CA ASN A 424 29.04 22.83 -3.83
C ASN A 424 30.04 21.94 -3.10
N ASP A 425 29.83 21.73 -1.80
CA ASP A 425 30.74 20.94 -0.96
C ASP A 425 29.98 19.92 -0.13
N ILE A 426 30.63 18.82 0.25
CA ILE A 426 30.02 17.78 1.09
C ILE A 426 30.13 18.20 2.56
N TRP A 427 29.01 18.10 3.28
CA TRP A 427 28.87 18.37 4.70
C TRP A 427 28.30 17.15 5.43
N ILE A 428 28.44 17.14 6.76
CA ILE A 428 27.90 16.12 7.67
C ILE A 428 27.20 16.79 8.84
N MET A 429 26.14 16.18 9.37
CA MET A 429 25.49 16.57 10.62
C MET A 429 24.87 15.36 11.33
N GLU A 430 24.49 15.53 12.59
CA GLU A 430 23.62 14.57 13.27
C GLU A 430 22.18 14.70 12.72
N LYS A 431 21.40 13.62 12.80
CA LYS A 431 20.04 13.52 12.24
C LYS A 431 19.00 14.46 12.89
N ASP A 432 19.37 15.12 13.98
CA ASP A 432 18.56 16.18 14.62
C ASP A 432 18.91 17.59 14.10
N GLY A 433 19.83 17.70 13.13
CA GLY A 433 20.35 18.94 12.57
C GLY A 433 21.52 19.54 13.35
N SER A 434 21.95 18.93 14.46
CA SER A 434 23.08 19.42 15.25
C SER A 434 24.45 19.05 14.65
N ASN A 435 25.50 19.74 15.11
CA ASN A 435 26.91 19.50 14.73
C ASN A 435 27.21 19.56 13.22
N LYS A 436 26.46 20.35 12.44
CA LYS A 436 26.72 20.61 11.01
C LYS A 436 28.18 21.05 10.77
N LYS A 437 28.91 20.29 9.96
CA LYS A 437 30.35 20.45 9.68
C LYS A 437 30.66 20.18 8.20
N GLN A 438 31.49 21.03 7.62
CA GLN A 438 32.04 20.86 6.27
C GLN A 438 33.06 19.71 6.22
N LEU A 439 33.00 18.87 5.19
CA LEU A 439 33.97 17.78 4.92
C LEU A 439 34.91 18.12 3.75
N THR A 440 34.43 18.80 2.72
CA THR A 440 35.24 19.24 1.56
C THR A 440 35.27 20.76 1.44
N ASP A 441 36.34 21.30 0.86
CA ASP A 441 36.50 22.74 0.59
C ASP A 441 37.15 22.89 -0.81
N ILE A 442 36.46 22.36 -1.82
CA ILE A 442 36.91 22.34 -3.22
C ILE A 442 35.86 22.91 -4.19
N GLY A 443 34.58 23.00 -3.78
CA GLY A 443 33.49 23.37 -4.66
C GLY A 443 33.24 22.36 -5.79
N GLY A 444 32.36 22.69 -6.74
CA GLY A 444 32.20 21.92 -7.99
C GLY A 444 31.66 20.49 -7.89
N ILE A 445 31.35 19.98 -6.68
CA ILE A 445 30.81 18.63 -6.49
C ILE A 445 29.36 18.57 -7.00
N LYS A 446 29.03 17.51 -7.76
CA LYS A 446 27.71 17.33 -8.38
C LYS A 446 26.88 16.26 -7.68
N ASN A 447 27.50 15.12 -7.39
CA ASN A 447 26.95 14.07 -6.53
C ASN A 447 28.11 13.30 -5.88
N TYR A 448 27.80 12.47 -4.88
CA TYR A 448 28.79 11.65 -4.18
C TYR A 448 28.18 10.32 -3.71
N GLN A 449 29.04 9.40 -3.32
CA GLN A 449 28.73 8.11 -2.69
C GLN A 449 29.82 7.79 -1.66
N TRP A 450 29.44 7.13 -0.56
CA TRP A 450 30.41 6.60 0.39
C TRP A 450 30.96 5.25 -0.08
N ILE A 451 32.27 5.06 0.04
CA ILE A 451 32.95 3.76 -0.15
C ILE A 451 32.97 3.00 1.18
N ASP A 452 33.34 3.71 2.24
CA ASP A 452 33.28 3.28 3.64
C ASP A 452 33.09 4.53 4.52
N ARG A 453 33.44 4.49 5.82
CA ARG A 453 33.27 5.65 6.72
C ARG A 453 34.32 6.75 6.55
N ASP A 454 35.47 6.43 5.95
CA ASP A 454 36.64 7.29 5.81
C ASP A 454 36.94 7.65 4.33
N ASN A 455 36.23 7.05 3.38
CA ASN A 455 36.45 7.20 1.94
C ASN A 455 35.14 7.53 1.18
N LEU A 456 35.23 8.55 0.33
CA LEU A 456 34.17 9.02 -0.57
C LEU A 456 34.60 8.86 -2.03
N VAL A 457 33.61 8.70 -2.92
CA VAL A 457 33.75 8.93 -4.37
C VAL A 457 32.71 9.97 -4.80
N PHE A 458 33.07 10.85 -5.72
CA PHE A 458 32.21 11.97 -6.11
C PHE A 458 32.47 12.38 -7.56
N SER A 459 31.46 12.96 -8.19
CA SER A 459 31.58 13.52 -9.54
C SER A 459 31.86 15.01 -9.45
N TYR A 460 32.87 15.47 -10.18
CA TYR A 460 33.50 16.77 -9.99
C TYR A 460 33.75 17.48 -11.33
N ASP A 461 33.40 18.77 -11.36
CA ASP A 461 33.68 19.71 -12.44
C ASP A 461 35.18 20.07 -12.44
N SER A 462 36.00 19.24 -13.10
CA SER A 462 37.46 19.31 -13.00
C SER A 462 38.10 20.38 -13.89
N ASP A 463 37.43 20.76 -14.99
CA ASP A 463 37.83 21.84 -15.89
C ASP A 463 36.61 22.67 -16.33
N THR A 464 36.50 23.86 -15.72
CA THR A 464 35.43 24.84 -15.99
C THR A 464 35.41 25.36 -17.44
N SER A 465 36.39 24.97 -18.26
CA SER A 465 36.46 25.26 -19.70
C SER A 465 35.50 24.43 -20.54
N TYR A 466 35.14 23.21 -20.10
CA TYR A 466 34.38 22.23 -20.91
C TYR A 466 33.05 21.80 -20.28
N GLY A 467 32.92 21.87 -18.95
CA GLY A 467 31.67 21.55 -18.25
C GLY A 467 31.31 20.07 -18.16
N ASN A 468 32.29 19.19 -18.41
CA ASN A 468 32.21 17.74 -18.21
C ASN A 468 32.60 17.37 -16.76
N TYR A 469 32.12 16.23 -16.27
CA TYR A 469 32.40 15.77 -14.90
C TYR A 469 33.30 14.53 -14.88
N ASP A 470 34.39 14.61 -14.13
CA ASP A 470 35.26 13.47 -13.81
C ASP A 470 34.82 12.78 -12.52
N ILE A 471 35.21 11.51 -12.33
CA ILE A 471 35.03 10.81 -11.04
C ILE A 471 36.31 10.93 -10.21
N TRP A 472 36.17 11.41 -8.98
CA TRP A 472 37.24 11.61 -8.01
C TRP A 472 36.95 10.87 -6.70
N THR A 473 37.99 10.58 -5.92
CA THR A 473 37.88 10.02 -4.57
C THR A 473 38.52 10.92 -3.53
N PHE A 474 37.96 10.94 -2.33
CA PHE A 474 38.43 11.69 -1.18
C PHE A 474 38.58 10.78 0.04
N ASN A 475 39.76 10.77 0.65
CA ASN A 475 40.01 10.09 1.92
C ASN A 475 40.06 11.11 3.07
N LEU A 476 39.11 11.01 4.01
CA LEU A 476 38.92 11.95 5.11
C LEU A 476 40.12 11.98 6.08
N LEU A 477 40.71 10.81 6.37
CA LEU A 477 41.79 10.68 7.37
C LEU A 477 43.10 11.33 6.93
N SER A 478 43.44 11.22 5.65
CA SER A 478 44.62 11.85 5.05
C SER A 478 44.35 13.23 4.46
N ASN A 479 43.07 13.61 4.34
CA ASN A 479 42.61 14.79 3.62
C ASN A 479 43.17 14.86 2.18
N THR A 480 43.11 13.74 1.44
CA THR A 480 43.63 13.67 0.06
C THR A 480 42.53 13.38 -0.96
N TYR A 481 42.54 14.18 -2.04
CA TYR A 481 41.70 14.03 -3.23
C TYR A 481 42.52 13.41 -4.36
N ARG A 482 41.92 12.53 -5.15
CA ARG A 482 42.56 11.91 -6.33
C ARG A 482 41.57 11.68 -7.46
N PRO A 483 41.95 11.86 -8.73
CA PRO A 483 41.12 11.42 -9.84
C PRO A 483 41.05 9.88 -9.83
N LEU A 484 39.90 9.35 -10.25
CA LEU A 484 39.60 7.92 -10.29
C LEU A 484 39.26 7.46 -11.71
N VAL A 485 38.43 8.24 -12.42
CA VAL A 485 38.16 8.08 -13.87
C VAL A 485 38.07 9.48 -14.47
N GLN A 486 38.76 9.71 -15.59
CA GLN A 486 38.76 10.98 -16.30
C GLN A 486 38.60 10.78 -17.81
N ASP A 487 37.85 11.65 -18.47
CA ASP A 487 37.77 11.74 -19.94
C ASP A 487 37.42 13.17 -20.36
N GLU A 488 38.21 13.75 -21.28
CA GLU A 488 38.02 15.13 -21.74
C GLU A 488 36.68 15.36 -22.48
N ASN A 489 36.04 14.28 -22.97
CA ASN A 489 34.88 14.35 -23.86
C ASN A 489 33.61 13.68 -23.29
N ALA A 490 33.65 13.18 -22.06
CA ALA A 490 32.52 12.50 -21.43
C ALA A 490 32.15 13.11 -20.06
N THR A 491 30.86 13.13 -19.74
CA THR A 491 30.36 13.46 -18.41
C THR A 491 30.09 12.17 -17.63
N LEU A 492 30.68 12.05 -16.44
CA LEU A 492 30.62 10.84 -15.62
C LEU A 492 29.88 11.11 -14.30
N TYR A 493 28.98 10.19 -13.91
CA TYR A 493 28.23 10.25 -12.65
C TYR A 493 28.45 9.00 -11.79
N ALA A 494 29.27 9.11 -10.74
CA ALA A 494 29.44 8.08 -9.72
C ALA A 494 28.09 7.83 -9.01
N SER A 495 27.48 6.67 -9.23
CA SER A 495 26.06 6.45 -8.91
C SER A 495 25.83 5.54 -7.70
N SER A 496 26.59 4.45 -7.55
CA SER A 496 26.42 3.51 -6.44
C SER A 496 27.67 2.69 -6.17
N VAL A 497 28.11 2.64 -4.91
CA VAL A 497 29.21 1.76 -4.48
C VAL A 497 28.64 0.45 -3.91
N SER A 498 29.30 -0.67 -4.16
CA SER A 498 28.93 -1.96 -3.58
C SER A 498 29.08 -1.95 -2.06
N ARG A 499 28.21 -2.66 -1.34
CA ARG A 499 28.19 -2.67 0.14
C ARG A 499 29.48 -3.20 0.79
N ASP A 500 30.37 -3.83 0.03
CA ASP A 500 31.69 -4.26 0.48
C ASP A 500 32.84 -3.28 0.14
N GLY A 501 32.51 -2.10 -0.42
CA GLY A 501 33.44 -1.01 -0.71
C GLY A 501 34.38 -1.25 -1.89
N LYS A 502 34.09 -2.20 -2.79
CA LYS A 502 35.05 -2.64 -3.83
C LYS A 502 34.67 -2.31 -5.27
N GLU A 503 33.39 -2.12 -5.57
CA GLU A 503 32.89 -1.94 -6.93
C GLU A 503 32.07 -0.64 -7.01
N LEU A 504 32.29 0.15 -8.05
CA LEU A 504 31.49 1.35 -8.33
C LEU A 504 30.68 1.12 -9.61
N LEU A 505 29.37 1.40 -9.55
CA LEU A 505 28.56 1.67 -10.74
C LEU A 505 28.52 3.17 -10.99
N PHE A 506 28.73 3.54 -12.24
CA PHE A 506 28.63 4.92 -12.71
C PHE A 506 27.99 4.97 -14.08
N SER A 507 27.34 6.09 -14.41
CA SER A 507 26.94 6.37 -15.79
C SER A 507 27.96 7.27 -16.46
N GLY A 508 28.09 7.14 -17.79
CA GLY A 508 28.98 7.95 -18.62
C GLY A 508 28.61 7.87 -20.10
N ASP A 509 28.92 8.90 -20.86
CA ASP A 509 28.49 9.09 -22.25
C ASP A 509 29.65 9.13 -23.27
N PHE A 510 30.74 8.38 -22.99
CA PHE A 510 31.95 8.25 -23.82
C PHE A 510 31.73 8.09 -25.34
N ASP A 511 30.64 7.44 -25.74
CA ASP A 511 30.22 7.19 -27.13
C ASP A 511 28.89 7.92 -27.48
N GLY A 512 28.66 9.09 -26.88
CA GLY A 512 27.60 10.05 -27.21
C GLY A 512 26.19 9.70 -26.71
N ALA A 513 26.05 8.66 -25.89
CA ALA A 513 24.82 8.38 -25.15
C ALA A 513 25.14 7.73 -23.80
N GLU A 514 24.38 8.12 -22.77
CA GLU A 514 24.63 7.71 -21.39
C GLU A 514 24.45 6.20 -21.18
N ARG A 515 25.48 5.56 -20.64
CA ARG A 515 25.60 4.11 -20.45
C ARG A 515 26.14 3.78 -19.07
N ILE A 516 25.83 2.58 -18.61
CA ILE A 516 26.22 2.07 -17.29
C ILE A 516 27.56 1.34 -17.38
N TYR A 517 28.48 1.72 -16.51
CA TYR A 517 29.80 1.14 -16.37
C TYR A 517 30.01 0.66 -14.94
N LYS A 518 30.87 -0.36 -14.81
CA LYS A 518 31.35 -0.89 -13.54
C LYS A 518 32.85 -0.71 -13.45
N LEU A 519 33.32 -0.19 -12.32
CA LEU A 519 34.73 -0.08 -11.95
C LEU A 519 35.06 -0.97 -10.74
N ASP A 520 36.26 -1.55 -10.73
CA ASP A 520 36.87 -2.14 -9.52
C ASP A 520 37.69 -1.04 -8.82
N LEU A 521 37.35 -0.66 -7.58
CA LEU A 521 37.97 0.47 -6.87
C LEU A 521 39.47 0.24 -6.57
N ASP A 522 39.89 -1.01 -6.40
CA ASP A 522 41.30 -1.40 -6.28
C ASP A 522 42.08 -1.29 -7.62
N ARG A 523 41.41 -1.05 -8.75
CA ARG A 523 41.97 -1.05 -10.12
C ARG A 523 41.30 0.01 -11.01
N PRO A 524 41.48 1.31 -10.73
CA PRO A 524 40.85 2.43 -11.45
C PRO A 524 40.96 2.36 -12.98
N ASP A 525 42.07 1.85 -13.51
CA ASP A 525 42.33 1.77 -14.96
C ASP A 525 41.50 0.70 -15.72
N ASN A 526 40.62 -0.08 -15.04
CA ASN A 526 39.91 -1.23 -15.59
C ASN A 526 38.39 -1.17 -15.34
N TYR A 527 37.75 -0.09 -15.77
CA TYR A 527 36.29 -0.04 -15.86
C TYR A 527 35.75 -0.75 -17.12
N LYS A 528 34.51 -1.24 -17.06
CA LYS A 528 33.85 -1.98 -18.16
C LYS A 528 32.37 -1.62 -18.26
N LYS A 529 31.88 -1.47 -19.49
CA LYS A 529 30.45 -1.29 -19.78
C LYS A 529 29.66 -2.51 -19.30
N VAL A 530 28.55 -2.30 -18.60
CA VAL A 530 27.60 -3.35 -18.23
C VAL A 530 26.78 -3.72 -19.48
N VAL A 531 26.63 -5.02 -19.74
CA VAL A 531 26.00 -5.52 -20.97
C VAL A 531 24.48 -5.60 -20.80
N ASN A 532 23.72 -5.54 -21.90
CA ASN A 532 22.25 -5.62 -21.98
C ASN A 532 21.46 -4.42 -21.43
N THR A 533 22.08 -3.30 -21.03
CA THR A 533 21.39 -2.11 -20.49
C THR A 533 20.61 -1.29 -21.54
N LEU A 534 20.01 -1.94 -22.54
CA LEU A 534 19.11 -1.37 -23.56
C LEU A 534 19.64 -0.08 -24.22
N ASP A 535 20.80 -0.10 -24.88
CA ASP A 535 21.44 0.99 -25.65
C ASP A 535 21.63 2.38 -24.98
N GLY A 536 21.05 2.61 -23.81
CA GLY A 536 21.16 3.80 -22.96
C GLY A 536 20.53 3.55 -21.58
N GLY A 537 21.14 4.09 -20.53
CA GLY A 537 20.67 3.93 -19.15
C GLY A 537 21.51 4.71 -18.14
N SER A 538 20.86 5.18 -17.09
CA SER A 538 21.40 6.15 -16.12
C SER A 538 21.09 5.77 -14.66
N SER A 539 21.73 6.48 -13.73
CA SER A 539 21.57 6.33 -12.27
C SER A 539 21.58 4.86 -11.76
N PRO A 540 22.56 4.02 -12.15
CA PRO A 540 22.61 2.61 -11.77
C PRO A 540 22.90 2.41 -10.27
N ILE A 541 22.09 1.58 -9.60
CA ILE A 541 22.27 1.20 -8.20
C ILE A 541 22.40 -0.31 -8.00
N PHE A 542 23.25 -0.73 -7.07
CA PHE A 542 23.28 -2.11 -6.60
C PHE A 542 22.11 -2.39 -5.65
N SER A 543 21.60 -3.62 -5.65
CA SER A 543 20.71 -4.10 -4.58
C SER A 543 21.47 -4.28 -3.26
N HIS A 544 20.77 -4.30 -2.13
CA HIS A 544 21.37 -4.38 -0.79
C HIS A 544 22.22 -5.64 -0.55
N SER A 545 21.93 -6.73 -1.25
CA SER A 545 22.72 -7.98 -1.30
C SER A 545 23.76 -8.01 -2.42
N GLY A 546 23.80 -7.00 -3.27
CA GLY A 546 24.69 -6.88 -4.44
C GLY A 546 24.39 -7.86 -5.57
N LYS A 547 23.20 -8.50 -5.58
CA LYS A 547 22.81 -9.54 -6.56
C LYS A 547 22.09 -9.00 -7.79
N ALA A 548 21.44 -7.85 -7.67
CA ALA A 548 20.75 -7.18 -8.77
C ALA A 548 21.30 -5.76 -8.98
N ILE A 549 21.00 -5.21 -10.15
CA ILE A 549 21.23 -3.82 -10.50
C ILE A 549 19.87 -3.26 -10.93
N ALA A 550 19.49 -2.12 -10.35
CA ALA A 550 18.38 -1.31 -10.84
C ALA A 550 18.94 -0.08 -11.57
N PHE A 551 18.27 0.39 -12.60
CA PHE A 551 18.66 1.57 -13.35
C PHE A 551 17.46 2.21 -14.04
N VAL A 552 17.61 3.47 -14.43
CA VAL A 552 16.60 4.18 -15.23
C VAL A 552 16.97 4.09 -16.71
N SER A 553 16.00 3.85 -17.58
CA SER A 553 16.21 3.94 -19.03
C SER A 553 14.99 4.51 -19.74
N ASN A 554 15.23 5.24 -20.82
CA ASN A 554 14.20 5.74 -21.73
C ASN A 554 14.12 4.94 -23.05
N ASN A 555 14.78 3.79 -23.15
CA ASN A 555 14.74 2.95 -24.35
C ASN A 555 13.52 2.01 -24.38
N ASN A 556 12.33 2.61 -24.39
CA ASN A 556 11.05 1.97 -24.70
C ASN A 556 10.42 2.63 -25.94
N GLU A 557 9.34 2.05 -26.47
CA GLU A 557 8.62 2.59 -27.63
C GLU A 557 8.08 4.01 -27.39
N GLU A 558 7.89 4.38 -26.12
CA GLU A 558 7.26 5.63 -25.69
C GLU A 558 8.26 6.77 -25.35
N GLN A 559 9.56 6.45 -25.25
CA GLN A 559 10.65 7.31 -24.76
C GLN A 559 10.45 7.91 -23.34
N TYR A 560 9.73 7.19 -22.47
CA TYR A 560 9.57 7.57 -21.06
C TYR A 560 10.68 6.96 -20.20
N TYR A 561 11.14 7.68 -19.17
CA TYR A 561 12.12 7.17 -18.21
C TYR A 561 11.41 6.25 -17.21
N ASP A 562 11.59 4.93 -17.38
CA ASP A 562 11.10 3.90 -16.45
C ASP A 562 12.28 3.19 -15.76
N ILE A 563 11.94 2.38 -14.76
CA ILE A 563 12.86 1.60 -13.94
C ILE A 563 12.99 0.20 -14.50
N TYR A 564 14.23 -0.24 -14.67
CA TYR A 564 14.60 -1.57 -15.14
C TYR A 564 15.46 -2.26 -14.10
N VAL A 565 15.28 -3.57 -13.97
CA VAL A 565 16.06 -4.43 -13.07
C VAL A 565 16.66 -5.60 -13.85
N MET A 566 17.88 -5.97 -13.46
CA MET A 566 18.61 -7.12 -13.99
C MET A 566 19.47 -7.79 -12.92
N ALA A 567 19.85 -9.05 -13.15
CA ALA A 567 20.86 -9.70 -12.33
C ALA A 567 22.25 -9.05 -12.53
N LYS A 568 23.12 -9.17 -11.52
CA LYS A 568 24.43 -8.52 -11.51
C LYS A 568 25.25 -8.84 -12.77
N TYR A 569 25.58 -7.81 -13.56
CA TYR A 569 26.41 -7.85 -14.76
C TYR A 569 25.89 -8.64 -15.97
N GLY A 570 24.64 -9.09 -15.97
CA GLY A 570 24.03 -9.66 -17.18
C GLY A 570 22.75 -10.44 -16.92
N GLY A 571 22.14 -10.92 -18.01
CA GLY A 571 20.88 -11.65 -17.99
C GLY A 571 19.78 -10.91 -18.75
N THR A 572 18.53 -11.32 -18.52
CA THR A 572 17.34 -10.60 -18.98
C THR A 572 17.20 -9.30 -18.19
N VAL A 573 16.89 -8.21 -18.90
CA VAL A 573 16.49 -6.94 -18.30
C VAL A 573 14.97 -6.89 -18.31
N THR A 574 14.36 -6.58 -17.16
CA THR A 574 12.91 -6.49 -17.01
C THR A 574 12.51 -5.04 -16.71
N ARG A 575 11.51 -4.54 -17.42
CA ARG A 575 10.84 -3.25 -17.16
C ARG A 575 9.93 -3.40 -15.95
N ILE A 576 10.26 -2.76 -14.82
CA ILE A 576 9.53 -2.89 -13.55
C ILE A 576 8.37 -1.89 -13.48
N THR A 577 8.54 -0.71 -14.07
CA THR A 577 7.52 0.33 -14.16
C THR A 577 7.16 0.63 -15.61
N ASN A 578 5.91 1.05 -15.83
CA ASN A 578 5.42 1.50 -17.12
C ASN A 578 4.51 2.70 -16.86
N SER A 579 5.09 3.89 -16.85
CA SER A 579 4.38 5.13 -16.57
C SER A 579 4.75 6.25 -17.56
N PRO A 580 3.81 7.14 -17.91
CA PRO A 580 4.05 8.22 -18.86
C PRO A 580 4.79 9.43 -18.25
N GLU A 581 5.10 9.38 -16.95
CA GLU A 581 5.87 10.41 -16.26
C GLU A 581 7.32 9.94 -16.15
N ARG A 582 8.27 10.88 -16.04
CA ARG A 582 9.68 10.51 -15.84
C ARG A 582 9.93 10.05 -14.40
N GLU A 583 10.60 8.92 -14.27
CA GLU A 583 10.94 8.29 -12.99
C GLU A 583 12.46 8.37 -12.75
N HIS A 584 12.87 8.81 -11.56
CA HIS A 584 14.27 9.15 -11.19
C HIS A 584 14.50 8.89 -9.70
N GLY A 585 15.74 9.04 -9.20
CA GLY A 585 16.05 8.95 -7.76
C GLY A 585 15.67 7.58 -7.18
N ILE A 586 16.20 6.52 -7.79
CA ILE A 586 15.91 5.13 -7.40
C ILE A 586 16.75 4.70 -6.19
N GLU A 587 16.18 3.88 -5.31
CA GLU A 587 16.86 3.34 -4.12
C GLU A 587 16.29 1.97 -3.76
N TRP A 588 17.14 0.99 -3.43
CA TRP A 588 16.66 -0.34 -3.00
C TRP A 588 16.21 -0.31 -1.54
N MET A 589 15.11 -0.96 -1.21
CA MET A 589 14.81 -1.27 0.17
C MET A 589 15.79 -2.35 0.71
N PRO A 590 16.05 -2.41 2.03
CA PRO A 590 16.91 -3.43 2.63
C PRO A 590 16.39 -4.87 2.54
N ASP A 591 15.18 -5.08 2.00
CA ASP A 591 14.57 -6.38 1.75
C ASP A 591 15.12 -7.06 0.46
N ASP A 592 15.82 -6.33 -0.41
CA ASP A 592 16.19 -6.77 -1.79
C ASP A 592 14.98 -7.11 -2.70
N GLN A 593 13.74 -6.83 -2.28
CA GLN A 593 12.49 -7.15 -2.98
C GLN A 593 11.74 -5.91 -3.47
N SER A 594 12.01 -4.73 -2.89
CA SER A 594 11.29 -3.50 -3.19
C SER A 594 12.22 -2.36 -3.61
N LEU A 595 11.74 -1.48 -4.49
CA LEU A 595 12.45 -0.28 -4.97
C LEU A 595 11.67 0.99 -4.65
N LEU A 596 12.35 1.97 -4.07
CA LEU A 596 11.91 3.35 -3.97
C LEU A 596 12.24 4.09 -5.28
N PHE A 597 11.43 5.08 -5.64
CA PHE A 597 11.72 6.01 -6.73
C PHE A 597 10.89 7.29 -6.66
N SER A 598 11.38 8.37 -7.27
CA SER A 598 10.62 9.61 -7.45
C SER A 598 9.92 9.65 -8.82
N ALA A 599 8.69 10.20 -8.86
CA ALA A 599 7.97 10.45 -10.11
C ALA A 599 7.02 11.65 -9.99
N ASN A 600 6.81 12.40 -11.07
CA ASN A 600 5.85 13.52 -11.09
C ASN A 600 4.48 13.10 -11.63
N LYS A 601 3.60 12.57 -10.77
CA LYS A 601 2.24 12.13 -11.14
C LYS A 601 1.17 13.19 -10.77
N GLY A 602 1.57 14.47 -10.83
CA GLY A 602 0.76 15.65 -10.48
C GLY A 602 1.49 16.53 -9.46
N ASN A 603 2.02 15.88 -8.42
CA ASN A 603 3.12 16.35 -7.59
C ASN A 603 4.33 15.43 -7.83
N LYS A 604 5.54 15.87 -7.44
CA LYS A 604 6.73 15.03 -7.40
C LYS A 604 6.74 14.26 -6.09
N ASP A 605 6.41 12.98 -6.14
CA ASP A 605 6.22 12.12 -4.96
C ASP A 605 7.23 10.96 -4.95
N ILE A 606 7.46 10.36 -3.78
CA ILE A 606 8.25 9.12 -3.64
C ILE A 606 7.30 7.92 -3.62
N TYR A 607 7.56 6.98 -4.52
CA TYR A 607 6.84 5.73 -4.74
C TYR A 607 7.69 4.54 -4.30
N LEU A 608 7.02 3.42 -4.04
CA LEU A 608 7.60 2.12 -3.74
C LEU A 608 6.97 1.10 -4.69
N VAL A 609 7.80 0.31 -5.37
CA VAL A 609 7.40 -0.81 -6.21
C VAL A 609 7.91 -2.12 -5.64
N ASP A 610 7.03 -3.11 -5.66
CA ASP A 610 7.32 -4.52 -5.41
C ASP A 610 7.99 -5.12 -6.67
N VAL A 611 9.28 -5.39 -6.61
CA VAL A 611 10.08 -5.84 -7.76
C VAL A 611 9.82 -7.31 -8.05
N ASP A 612 9.82 -8.16 -7.02
CA ASP A 612 9.60 -9.61 -7.19
C ASP A 612 8.26 -9.88 -7.87
N LYS A 613 7.19 -9.23 -7.43
CA LYS A 613 5.87 -9.39 -8.07
C LYS A 613 5.84 -8.86 -9.50
N ARG A 614 6.52 -7.75 -9.80
CA ARG A 614 6.64 -7.24 -11.18
C ARG A 614 7.45 -8.16 -12.08
N MET A 615 8.45 -8.84 -11.54
CA MET A 615 9.21 -9.87 -12.24
C MET A 615 8.34 -11.12 -12.50
N GLU A 616 7.48 -11.52 -11.57
CA GLU A 616 6.49 -12.60 -11.79
C GLU A 616 5.44 -12.23 -12.84
N GLU A 617 4.92 -10.99 -12.83
CA GLU A 617 3.94 -10.49 -13.83
C GLU A 617 4.50 -10.40 -15.27
N ALA A 618 5.82 -10.41 -15.44
CA ALA A 618 6.51 -10.23 -16.71
C ALA A 618 6.99 -11.54 -17.39
N ASN A 619 6.88 -12.69 -16.71
CA ASN A 619 7.30 -14.02 -17.19
C ASN A 619 6.11 -14.92 -17.58
#